data_AF-A0A953UGY1-F1
#
_entry.id   AF-A0A953UGY1-F1
#
_cell.length_a   1.000
_cell.length_b   1.000
_cell.length_c   1.000
_cell.angle_alpha   90.00
_cell.angle_beta   90.00
_cell.angle_gamma   90.00
#
_symmetry.space_group_name_H-M   'P 1'
#
loop_
_entity.id
_entity.type
_entity.pdbx_description
1 polymer ?
#
loop_
_entity_poly.entity_id
_entity_poly.type
_entity_poly.pdbx_seq_one_letter_code
_entity_poly.pdbx_strand_id
1 'polypeptide(L)'
;MNISSNASTVTTGLLVAFAILVIFIRSKGWLDSNVPLFYYALMIAYTRAVDSRVPFLLILIGLGLSLLLRFEFMNTFMIRAVRYMEMAVLAVIIYLCMQTVLL
;
A
#
# COMPACT_ATOMS: atom_id res chain seq x y z
N MET A 1 25.06 -7.30 6.65
CA MET A 1 23.80 -6.98 5.95
C MET A 1 23.76 -7.85 4.71
N ASN A 2 23.18 -9.05 4.79
CA ASN A 2 23.14 -10.00 3.68
C ASN A 2 21.89 -9.74 2.86
N ILE A 3 22.00 -8.89 1.82
CA ILE A 3 20.95 -8.76 0.82
C ILE A 3 21.10 -9.96 -0.11
N SER A 4 20.39 -11.05 0.18
CA SER A 4 20.28 -12.17 -0.75
C SER A 4 19.49 -11.68 -1.97
N SER A 5 20.09 -11.78 -3.15
CA SER A 5 19.53 -11.41 -4.46
C SER A 5 18.49 -12.42 -4.96
N ASN A 6 17.59 -12.84 -4.07
CA ASN A 6 16.42 -13.63 -4.42
C ASN A 6 15.39 -12.76 -5.14
N ALA A 7 14.67 -13.37 -6.09
CA ALA A 7 13.61 -12.69 -6.85
C ALA A 7 12.57 -12.05 -5.92
N SER A 8 12.23 -12.71 -4.81
CA SER A 8 11.32 -12.20 -3.78
C SER A 8 11.80 -10.89 -3.15
N THR A 9 13.09 -10.78 -2.82
CA THR A 9 13.67 -9.55 -2.23
C THR A 9 13.55 -8.36 -3.19
N VAL A 10 13.85 -8.58 -4.47
CA VAL A 10 13.77 -7.54 -5.51
C VAL A 10 12.32 -7.10 -5.72
N THR A 11 11.37 -8.04 -5.82
CA THR A 11 9.94 -7.72 -5.95
C THR A 11 9.41 -6.97 -4.73
N THR A 12 9.84 -7.34 -3.52
CA THR A 12 9.44 -6.64 -2.28
C THR A 12 9.95 -5.20 -2.26
N GLY A 13 11.21 -4.98 -2.66
CA GLY A 13 11.77 -3.64 -2.80
C GLY A 13 11.01 -2.78 -3.82
N LEU A 14 10.62 -3.38 -4.94
CA LEU A 14 9.81 -2.71 -5.96
C LEU A 14 8.42 -2.31 -5.42
N LEU A 15 7.78 -3.20 -4.65
CA LEU A 15 6.50 -2.91 -3.99
C LEU A 15 6.61 -1.79 -2.95
N VAL A 16 7.71 -1.75 -2.18
CA VAL A 16 7.98 -0.65 -1.24
C VAL A 16 8.16 0.67 -2.00
N ALA A 17 8.91 0.68 -3.10
CA ALA A 17 9.06 1.87 -3.94
C ALA A 17 7.71 2.34 -4.51
N PHE A 18 6.85 1.40 -4.92
CA PHE A 18 5.50 1.71 -5.42
C PHE A 18 4.59 2.26 -4.31
N ALA A 19 4.71 1.73 -3.08
CA ALA A 19 3.99 2.26 -1.92
C ALA A 19 4.37 3.71 -1.60
N ILE A 20 5.67 4.03 -1.68
CA ILE A 20 6.16 5.41 -1.52
C ILE A 20 5.59 6.33 -2.60
N LEU A 21 5.54 5.86 -3.84
CA LEU A 21 4.93 6.60 -4.95
C LEU A 21 3.43 6.86 -4.71
N VAL A 22 2.69 5.87 -4.19
CA VAL A 22 1.28 6.03 -3.80
C VAL A 22 1.14 7.10 -2.72
N ILE A 23 1.98 7.08 -1.67
CA ILE A 23 1.99 8.10 -0.62
C ILE A 23 2.27 9.50 -1.20
N PHE A 24 3.22 9.60 -2.13
CA PHE A 24 3.55 10.87 -2.78
C PHE A 24 2.37 11.42 -3.60
N ILE A 25 1.73 10.58 -4.41
CA ILE A 25 0.54 10.97 -5.20
C ILE A 25 -0.61 11.41 -4.29
N ARG A 26 -0.86 10.67 -3.19
CA ARG A 26 -1.89 11.03 -2.21
C ARG A 26 -1.57 12.33 -1.47
N SER A 27 -0.31 12.58 -1.17
CA SER A 27 0.13 13.84 -0.55
C SER A 27 -0.07 15.03 -1.48
N LYS A 28 0.06 14.83 -2.80
CA LYS A 28 -0.21 15.84 -3.82
C LYS A 28 -1.70 16.15 -4.01
N GLY A 29 -2.59 15.43 -3.32
CA GLY A 29 -4.04 15.66 -3.37
C GLY A 29 -4.73 15.08 -4.62
N TRP A 30 -4.07 14.19 -5.36
CA TRP A 30 -4.67 13.53 -6.51
C TRP A 30 -5.60 12.40 -6.03
N LEU A 31 -6.84 12.78 -5.69
CA LEU A 31 -7.85 11.86 -5.18
C LEU A 31 -8.38 10.91 -6.27
N ASP A 32 -8.44 11.36 -7.52
CA ASP A 32 -8.95 10.58 -8.66
C ASP A 32 -7.98 9.52 -9.21
N SER A 33 -6.72 9.54 -8.80
CA SER A 33 -5.71 8.66 -9.38
C SER A 33 -6.03 7.18 -9.15
N ASN A 34 -5.96 6.37 -10.21
CA ASN A 34 -6.12 4.91 -10.17
C ASN A 34 -4.89 4.19 -9.57
N VAL A 35 -3.80 4.91 -9.34
CA VAL A 35 -2.51 4.34 -8.92
C VAL A 35 -2.57 3.57 -7.58
N PRO A 36 -3.26 4.05 -6.52
CA PRO A 36 -3.40 3.30 -5.28
C PRO A 36 -4.14 1.97 -5.50
N LEU A 37 -5.17 1.97 -6.35
CA LEU A 37 -5.93 0.76 -6.68
C LEU A 37 -5.04 -0.28 -7.38
N PHE A 38 -4.21 0.19 -8.32
CA PHE A 38 -3.25 -0.66 -9.02
C PHE A 38 -2.22 -1.25 -8.05
N TYR A 39 -1.72 -0.46 -7.09
CA TYR A 39 -0.81 -0.93 -6.04
C TYR A 39 -1.45 -2.04 -5.19
N TYR A 40 -2.68 -1.83 -4.70
CA TYR A 40 -3.35 -2.85 -3.89
C TYR A 40 -3.65 -4.13 -4.69
N ALA A 41 -4.01 -4.02 -5.97
CA ALA A 41 -4.16 -5.19 -6.84
C ALA A 41 -2.84 -5.98 -6.99
N LEU A 42 -1.72 -5.27 -7.17
CA LEU A 42 -0.39 -5.87 -7.23
C LEU A 42 0.01 -6.54 -5.90
N MET A 43 -0.30 -5.90 -4.76
CA MET A 43 -0.08 -6.48 -3.42
C MET A 43 -0.91 -7.74 -3.21
N ILE A 44 -2.16 -7.80 -3.69
CA ILE A 44 -2.97 -9.02 -3.63
C ILE A 44 -2.32 -10.13 -4.45
N ALA A 45 -1.87 -9.85 -5.67
CA ALA A 45 -1.18 -10.83 -6.51
C ALA A 45 0.13 -11.31 -5.85
N TYR A 46 0.90 -10.38 -5.28
CA TYR A 46 2.16 -10.69 -4.60
C TYR A 46 1.96 -11.57 -3.37
N THR A 47 1.00 -11.23 -2.49
CA THR A 47 0.71 -12.03 -1.29
C THR A 47 0.15 -13.43 -1.58
N ARG A 48 -0.37 -13.65 -2.79
CA ARG A 48 -0.79 -14.98 -3.26
C ARG A 48 0.37 -15.77 -3.89
N ALA A 49 1.34 -15.09 -4.50
CA ALA A 49 2.48 -15.72 -5.17
C ALA A 49 3.66 -15.98 -4.21
N VAL A 50 3.83 -15.13 -3.21
CA VAL A 50 4.85 -15.21 -2.17
C VAL A 50 4.14 -15.31 -0.84
N ASP A 51 4.48 -16.32 -0.04
CA ASP A 51 3.94 -16.54 1.31
C ASP A 51 4.40 -15.40 2.22
N SER A 52 3.69 -14.28 2.08
CA SER A 52 4.05 -12.98 2.63
C SER A 52 3.50 -12.88 4.04
N ARG A 53 4.29 -12.35 4.98
CA ARG A 53 3.79 -12.05 6.34
C ARG A 53 2.75 -10.93 6.41
N VAL A 54 2.39 -10.33 5.28
CA VAL A 54 1.40 -9.24 5.24
C VAL A 54 -0.01 -9.84 5.32
N PRO A 55 -0.80 -9.52 6.36
CA PRO A 55 -2.13 -10.07 6.51
C PRO A 55 -3.05 -9.56 5.39
N PHE A 56 -3.70 -10.48 4.68
CA PHE A 56 -4.61 -10.17 3.57
C PHE A 56 -5.72 -9.19 3.96
N LEU A 57 -6.22 -9.28 5.20
CA LEU A 57 -7.21 -8.35 5.75
C LEU A 57 -6.75 -6.89 5.73
N LEU A 58 -5.45 -6.63 5.99
CA LEU A 58 -4.92 -5.28 6.04
C LEU A 58 -4.83 -4.65 4.64
N ILE A 59 -4.53 -5.47 3.62
CA ILE A 59 -4.59 -5.08 2.21
C ILE A 59 -6.03 -4.75 1.81
N LEU A 60 -7.00 -5.56 2.25
CA LEU A 60 -8.42 -5.35 1.96
C LEU A 60 -8.96 -4.07 2.61
N ILE A 61 -8.56 -3.78 3.85
CA ILE A 61 -8.91 -2.54 4.56
C ILE A 61 -8.32 -1.33 3.83
N GLY A 62 -7.05 -1.39 3.42
CA GLY A 62 -6.41 -0.33 2.64
C GLY A 62 -7.08 -0.07 1.29
N LEU A 63 -7.44 -1.15 0.58
CA LEU A 63 -8.20 -1.07 -0.68
C LEU A 63 -9.59 -0.47 -0.45
N GLY A 64 -10.30 -0.90 0.59
CA GLY A 64 -11.59 -0.34 0.98
C GLY A 64 -11.51 1.15 1.29
N LEU A 65 -10.49 1.59 2.02
CA LEU A 65 -10.23 3.01 2.29
C LEU A 65 -9.90 3.80 1.03
N SER A 66 -9.08 3.25 0.14
CA SER A 66 -8.75 3.88 -1.14
C SER A 66 -9.97 4.02 -2.05
N LEU A 67 -10.89 3.06 -2.03
CA LEU A 67 -12.18 3.16 -2.72
C LEU A 67 -13.08 4.19 -2.04
N LEU A 68 -13.08 4.23 -0.72
CA LEU A 68 -13.86 5.21 0.05
C LEU A 68 -13.46 6.65 -0.32
N LEU A 69 -12.16 6.92 -0.41
CA LEU A 69 -11.61 8.24 -0.83
C LEU A 69 -11.97 8.67 -2.25
N ARG A 70 -12.48 7.76 -3.08
CA ARG A 70 -12.93 8.06 -4.44
C ARG A 70 -14.40 8.46 -4.51
N PHE A 71 -15.18 8.26 -3.46
CA PHE A 71 -16.55 8.76 -3.45
C PHE A 71 -16.55 10.27 -3.22
N GLU A 72 -16.97 11.01 -4.24
CA GLU A 72 -17.09 12.48 -4.22
C GLU A 72 -18.14 12.97 -3.19
N PHE A 73 -19.01 12.08 -2.72
CA PHE A 73 -20.09 12.37 -1.76
C PHE A 73 -19.64 12.58 -0.30
N MET A 74 -18.33 12.68 -0.03
CA MET A 74 -17.79 12.79 1.33
C MET A 74 -17.46 14.24 1.74
N ASN A 75 -17.78 14.60 2.98
CA ASN A 75 -17.39 15.89 3.57
C ASN A 75 -15.85 15.99 3.68
N THR A 76 -15.30 17.20 3.50
CA THR A 76 -13.85 17.49 3.54
C THR A 76 -13.15 16.97 4.80
N PHE A 77 -13.84 16.99 5.95
CA PHE A 77 -13.32 16.42 7.20
C PHE A 77 -13.14 14.90 7.11
N MET A 78 -14.14 14.20 6.58
CA MET A 78 -14.13 12.74 6.42
C MET A 78 -13.07 12.31 5.41
N ILE A 79 -12.93 13.03 4.29
CA ILE A 79 -11.85 12.82 3.30
C ILE A 79 -10.49 12.90 4.00
N ARG A 80 -10.27 13.91 4.84
CA ARG A 80 -9.00 14.08 5.55
C ARG A 80 -8.71 12.94 6.51
N ALA A 81 -9.71 12.50 7.28
CA ALA A 81 -9.58 11.39 8.23
C ALA A 81 -9.24 10.07 7.52
N VAL A 82 -9.99 9.73 6.47
CA VAL A 82 -9.79 8.51 5.68
C VAL A 82 -8.43 8.53 4.99
N ARG A 83 -7.97 9.69 4.51
CA ARG A 83 -6.62 9.85 3.93
C ARG A 83 -5.52 9.57 4.95
N TYR A 84 -5.64 10.06 6.17
CA TYR A 84 -4.65 9.76 7.22
C TYR A 84 -4.66 8.27 7.59
N MET A 85 -5.83 7.65 7.63
CA MET A 85 -5.95 6.23 7.91
C MET A 85 -5.40 5.37 6.76
N GLU A 86 -5.60 5.76 5.49
CA GLU A 86 -5.00 5.09 4.33
C GLU A 86 -3.47 5.19 4.39
N MET A 87 -2.93 6.36 4.71
CA MET A 87 -1.48 6.54 4.89
C MET A 87 -0.92 5.70 6.04
N ALA A 88 -1.64 5.57 7.15
CA ALA A 88 -1.23 4.70 8.24
C ALA A 88 -1.19 3.23 7.82
N VAL A 89 -2.19 2.76 7.07
CA VAL A 89 -2.21 1.40 6.51
C VAL A 89 -1.03 1.17 5.57
N LEU A 90 -0.76 2.11 4.65
CA LEU A 90 0.40 2.03 3.75
C LEU A 90 1.73 1.99 4.52
N ALA A 91 1.87 2.78 5.58
CA ALA A 91 3.06 2.76 6.43
C ALA A 91 3.26 1.40 7.12
N VAL A 92 2.18 0.78 7.61
CA VAL A 92 2.23 -0.56 8.21
C VAL A 92 2.61 -1.61 7.15
N ILE A 93 2.08 -1.52 5.93
CA ILE A 93 2.44 -2.43 4.84
C ILE A 93 3.93 -2.31 4.51
N ILE A 94 4.46 -1.08 4.40
CA ILE A 94 5.88 -0.84 4.15
C ILE A 94 6.74 -1.44 5.27
N TYR A 95 6.35 -1.24 6.53
CA TYR A 95 7.08 -1.80 7.68
C TYR A 95 7.12 -3.33 7.63
N LEU A 96 5.99 -3.99 7.34
CA LEU A 96 5.93 -5.44 7.23
C LEU A 96 6.74 -5.98 6.03
N CYS A 97 6.69 -5.30 4.89
CA CYS A 97 7.53 -5.62 3.72
C CYS A 97 9.02 -5.48 4.02
N MET A 98 9.42 -4.43 4.76
CA MET A 98 10.80 -4.25 5.20
C MET A 98 11.23 -5.33 6.19
N GLN A 99 10.33 -5.75 7.08
CA GLN A 99 10.59 -6.87 7.99
C GLN A 99 10.84 -8.18 7.21
N THR A 100 10.09 -8.46 6.14
CA THR A 100 10.32 -9.64 5.28
C THR A 100 11.59 -9.56 4.42
N VAL A 101 12.16 -8.38 4.23
CA VAL A 101 13.44 -8.20 3.50
C VAL A 101 14.64 -8.30 4.44
N LEU A 102 14.47 -7.90 5.71
CA LEU A 102 15.55 -7.84 6.70
C LEU A 102 15.74 -9.13 7.51
N LEU A 103 14.68 -9.95 7.66
CA LEU A 103 14.68 -11.26 8.34
C LEU A 103 14.60 -12.39 7.32
#